data_AF-A0A7X7DKB2-F1
#
_entry.id   AF-A0A7X7DKB2-F1
#
_cell.length_a   1.000
_cell.length_b   1.000
_cell.length_c   1.000
_cell.angle_alpha   90.00
_cell.angle_beta   90.00
_cell.angle_gamma   90.00
#
_symmetry.space_group_name_H-M   'P 1'
#
loop_
_entity.id
_entity.type
_entity.pdbx_description
1 polymer ?
#
loop_
_entity_poly.entity_id
_entity_poly.type
_entity_poly.pdbx_seq_one_letter_code
_entity_poly.pdbx_strand_id
1 'polypeptide(L)' 'VVDVKNSFGSGEELEIIPVQQSLEPYPVQFTKITDLSGNQIERAPSSRLVIGITEKCLRIGDMIRRTTDA' A
#
# COMPACT_ATOMS: atom_id res chain seq x y z
N VAL A 1 -0.63 -8.68 1.05
CA VAL A 1 0.85 -8.64 0.86
C VAL A 1 1.13 -7.64 -0.24
N VAL A 2 2.16 -6.81 -0.08
CA VAL A 2 2.54 -5.74 -1.01
C VAL A 2 4.00 -5.94 -1.42
N ASP A 3 4.28 -5.86 -2.72
CA ASP A 3 5.63 -5.76 -3.27
C ASP A 3 6.04 -4.29 -3.39
N VAL A 4 6.92 -3.86 -2.48
CA VAL A 4 7.22 -2.44 -2.26
C VAL A 4 8.28 -1.97 -3.25
N LYS A 5 7.91 -1.08 -4.17
CA LYS A 5 8.86 -0.43 -5.08
C LYS A 5 9.47 0.83 -4.49
N ASN A 6 8.63 1.68 -3.89
CA ASN A 6 9.05 2.89 -3.20
C ASN A 6 8.58 2.82 -1.75
N SER A 7 9.39 3.33 -0.82
CA SER A 7 9.06 3.28 0.60
C SER A 7 7.80 4.08 0.93
N PHE A 8 6.99 3.60 1.87
CA PHE A 8 5.82 4.31 2.41
C PHE A 8 5.62 3.97 3.88
N GLY A 9 4.97 4.86 4.63
CA GLY A 9 4.71 4.71 6.05
C GLY A 9 3.30 4.20 6.37
N SER A 10 3.13 3.63 7.56
CA SER A 10 1.78 3.45 8.12
C SER A 10 1.17 4.82 8.39
N GLY A 11 -0.11 5.01 8.07
CA GLY A 11 -0.79 6.29 8.20
C GLY A 11 -0.53 7.29 7.05
N GLU A 12 0.36 6.98 6.11
CA GLU A 12 0.55 7.80 4.91
C GLU A 12 -0.69 7.68 4.00
N GLU A 13 -1.16 8.81 3.45
CA GLU A 13 -2.21 8.80 2.44
C GLU A 13 -1.60 8.40 1.09
N LEU A 14 -2.17 7.35 0.50
CA LEU A 14 -1.74 6.77 -0.75
C LEU A 14 -2.96 6.59 -1.66
N GLU A 15 -2.71 6.24 -2.91
CA GLU A 15 -3.77 5.97 -3.87
C GLU A 15 -3.58 4.60 -4.50
N ILE A 16 -4.69 3.87 -4.62
CA ILE A 16 -4.76 2.63 -5.36
C ILE A 16 -5.07 2.94 -6.82
N ILE A 17 -4.28 2.34 -7.71
CA ILE A 17 -4.57 2.23 -9.14
C ILE A 17 -5.14 0.83 -9.37
N PRO A 18 -6.44 0.68 -9.61
CA PRO A 18 -7.08 -0.62 -9.72
C PRO A 18 -6.58 -1.38 -10.95
N VAL A 19 -6.36 -2.69 -10.81
CA VAL A 19 -6.10 -3.56 -11.97
C VAL A 19 -7.31 -3.66 -12.90
N GLN A 20 -8.51 -3.55 -12.33
CA GLN A 20 -9.75 -3.52 -13.09
C GLN A 20 -9.95 -2.13 -13.69
N GLN A 21 -9.69 -2.00 -14.99
CA GLN A 21 -9.69 -0.72 -15.71
C GLN A 21 -11.00 0.08 -15.67
N SER A 22 -12.12 -0.55 -15.29
CA SER A 22 -13.41 0.12 -15.12
C SER A 22 -13.56 0.85 -13.78
N LEU A 23 -12.61 0.70 -12.85
CA LEU A 23 -12.63 1.34 -11.55
C LEU A 23 -11.70 2.55 -11.56
N GLU A 24 -12.16 3.63 -10.96
CA GLU A 24 -11.34 4.82 -10.75
C GLU A 24 -10.33 4.61 -9.62
N PRO A 25 -9.17 5.28 -9.68
CA PRO A 25 -8.26 5.37 -8.55
C PRO A 25 -8.95 5.87 -7.28
N TYR A 26 -8.52 5.37 -6.11
CA TYR A 26 -9.14 5.73 -4.84
C TYR A 26 -8.12 5.78 -3.70
N PRO A 27 -8.36 6.63 -2.67
CA PRO A 27 -7.44 6.77 -1.56
C PRO A 27 -7.41 5.53 -0.66
N VAL A 28 -6.23 5.24 -0.13
CA VAL A 28 -5.98 4.17 0.84
C VAL A 28 -5.01 4.66 1.90
N GLN A 29 -5.19 4.15 3.12
CA GLN A 29 -4.25 4.31 4.22
C GLN A 29 -4.02 2.95 4.86
N PHE A 30 -2.76 2.62 5.12
CA PHE A 30 -2.41 1.41 5.86
C PHE A 30 -2.31 1.73 7.35
N THR A 31 -3.18 1.14 8.16
CA THR A 31 -3.22 1.36 9.63
C THR A 31 -2.09 0.63 10.34
N LYS A 32 -1.59 -0.46 9.75
CA LYS A 32 -0.46 -1.24 10.25
C LYS A 32 0.32 -1.83 9.08
N ILE A 33 1.65 -1.85 9.21
CA ILE A 33 2.55 -2.54 8.30
C ILE A 33 3.40 -3.51 9.11
N THR A 34 3.52 -4.75 8.63
CA THR A 34 4.47 -5.72 9.18
C THR A 34 5.37 -6.31 8.10
N ASP A 35 6.52 -6.84 8.50
CA ASP A 35 7.24 -7.78 7.65
C ASP A 35 6.47 -9.12 7.51
N LEU A 36 7.03 -10.07 6.77
CA LEU A 36 6.43 -11.39 6.57
C LEU A 36 6.44 -12.27 7.84
N SER A 37 7.26 -11.92 8.83
CA SER A 37 7.34 -12.59 10.13
C SER A 37 6.33 -12.01 11.14
N GLY A 38 5.61 -10.95 10.78
CA GLY A 38 4.64 -10.28 11.63
C GLY A 38 5.22 -9.17 12.52
N ASN A 39 6.49 -8.82 12.38
CA ASN A 39 7.09 -7.70 13.11
C ASN A 39 6.56 -6.39 12.56
N GLN A 40 5.99 -5.55 13.43
CA GLN A 40 5.51 -4.24 13.03
C GLN A 40 6.68 -3.32 12.65
N ILE A 41 6.52 -2.59 11.55
CA ILE A 41 7.48 -1.61 11.05
C ILE A 41 6.75 -0.29 10.79
N GLU A 42 7.42 0.83 11.05
CA GLU A 42 6.86 2.17 10.81
C GLU A 42 6.82 2.51 9.32
N ARG A 43 7.82 2.03 8.57
CA ARG A 43 8.00 2.33 7.15
C ARG A 43 8.37 1.06 6.39
N ALA A 44 7.64 0.79 5.32
CA ALA A 44 7.92 -0.29 4.40
C ALA A 44 9.19 0.02 3.59
N PRO A 45 10.28 -0.77 3.71
CA PRO A 45 11.48 -0.59 2.90
C PRO A 45 11.22 -0.96 1.43
N SER A 46 11.90 -0.27 0.51
CA SER A 46 11.87 -0.63 -0.91
C SER A 46 12.48 -2.02 -1.15
N SER A 47 12.08 -2.65 -2.26
CA SER A 47 12.55 -3.98 -2.69
C SER A 47 12.29 -5.08 -1.66
N ARG A 48 11.18 -5.00 -0.94
CA ARG A 48 10.74 -5.98 0.06
C ARG A 48 9.25 -6.29 -0.07
N LEU A 49 8.87 -7.45 0.44
CA LEU A 49 7.47 -7.81 0.65
C LEU A 49 7.06 -7.43 2.06
N VAL A 50 5.89 -6.81 2.20
CA VAL A 50 5.29 -6.45 3.50
C VAL A 50 3.83 -6.87 3.55
N ILE A 51 3.28 -6.95 4.76
CA ILE A 51 1.85 -7.12 5.00
C ILE A 51 1.31 -5.77 5.48
N GLY A 52 0.48 -5.14 4.66
CA GLY A 52 -0.27 -3.94 5.03
C GLY A 52 -1.69 -4.30 5.47
N ILE A 53 -2.16 -3.67 6.54
CA ILE A 53 -3.55 -3.73 7.01
C ILE A 53 -4.24 -2.42 6.64
N THR A 54 -5.41 -2.52 6.01
CA THR A 54 -6.22 -1.37 5.61
C THR A 54 -7.70 -1.76 5.63
N GLU A 55 -8.59 -0.78 5.68
CA GLU A 55 -10.04 -0.97 5.61
C GLU A 55 -10.54 -1.16 4.17
N LYS A 56 -9.70 -0.86 3.17
CA LYS A 56 -10.05 -1.01 1.75
C LYS A 56 -9.83 -2.45 1.28
N CYS A 57 -10.76 -2.96 0.48
CA CYS A 57 -10.61 -4.26 -0.16
C CYS A 57 -9.74 -4.12 -1.42
N LEU A 58 -8.48 -4.53 -1.33
CA LEU A 58 -7.54 -4.54 -2.45
C LEU A 58 -7.60 -5.85 -3.23
N ARG A 59 -7.30 -5.79 -4.52
CA ARG A 59 -7.17 -6.97 -5.39
C ARG A 59 -5.71 -7.25 -5.73
N ILE A 60 -5.42 -8.51 -6.01
CA ILE A 60 -4.12 -8.89 -6.57
C ILE A 60 -3.96 -8.18 -7.92
N GLY A 61 -2.87 -7.44 -8.07
CA GLY A 61 -2.58 -6.63 -9.27
C GLY A 61 -2.88 -5.14 -9.10
N ASP A 62 -3.63 -4.74 -8.07
CA ASP A 62 -3.77 -3.32 -7.74
C ASP A 62 -2.39 -2.73 -7.44
N MET A 63 -2.13 -1.54 -7.97
CA MET A 63 -0.88 -0.81 -7.73
C MET A 63 -1.11 0.30 -6.71
N ILE A 64 -0.05 0.65 -5.97
CA ILE A 64 -0.09 1.72 -4.97
C ILE A 64 0.83 2.83 -5.44
N ARG A 65 0.36 4.08 -5.44
CA ARG A 65 1.19 5.26 -5.65
C ARG A 65 1.01 6.26 -4.52
N ARG A 66 1.98 7.15 -4.35
CA ARG A 66 1.75 8.36 -3.56
C ARG A 66 0.83 9.29 -4.34
N THR A 67 -0.09 9.91 -3.62
CA THR A 67 -0.75 11.12 -4.11
C THR A 67 0.34 12.17 -4.27
N THR A 68 0.59 12.61 -5.50
CA THR A 68 1.34 13.85 -5.71
C THR A 68 0.46 14.99 -5.21
N ASP A 69 0.95 15.75 -4.23
CA ASP A 69 0.42 17.09 -3.99
C ASP A 69 0.38 17.83 -5.34
N ALA A 70 -0.76 18.43 -5.66
CA ALA A 70 -0.91 19.35 -6.78
C ALA A 70 -0.15 20.65 -6.53
#